data_AF-A0A4U1BJ07-F1
#
_entry.id   AF-A0A4U1BJ07-F1
#
_cell.length_a   1.000
_cell.length_b   1.000
_cell.length_c   1.000
_cell.angle_alpha   90.00
_cell.angle_beta   90.00
_cell.angle_gamma   90.00
#
_symmetry.space_group_name_H-M   'P 1'
#
loop_
_entity.id
_entity.type
_entity.pdbx_description
1 polymer ?
#
loop_
_entity_poly.entity_id
_entity_poly.type
_entity_poly.pdbx_seq_one_letter_code
_entity_poly.pdbx_strand_id
1 'polypeptide(L)'
;MTHSALNFARHTLLALPLLIGGCSNTGSFYIEPLTDATRVSTDSFGCYYDLERDCLKELAVWSEPGDRALQVTYFNHCPLRLVVKACVSQRDGGIHCQMIKLDRGTREALTVSDANGRYSAKFFGSEDPENDKLCELRVPGLVF
;
A
#
# COMPACT_ATOMS: atom_id res chain seq x y z
N MET A 1 50.42 34.72 22.00
CA MET A 1 50.52 35.15 20.59
C MET A 1 49.19 34.78 19.93
N THR A 2 48.18 35.63 20.05
CA THR A 2 47.73 36.63 19.06
C THR A 2 46.97 36.04 17.85
N HIS A 3 45.63 36.20 17.90
CA HIS A 3 44.73 36.72 16.86
C HIS A 3 44.81 36.18 15.41
N SER A 4 43.69 35.63 14.91
CA SER A 4 42.81 36.26 13.90
C SER A 4 42.16 35.25 12.95
N ALA A 5 40.83 35.28 12.91
CA ALA A 5 40.01 34.76 11.82
C ALA A 5 40.13 35.67 10.58
N LEU A 6 40.03 35.12 9.37
CA LEU A 6 39.51 35.85 8.19
C LEU A 6 39.10 34.89 7.06
N ASN A 7 37.83 34.97 6.72
CA ASN A 7 37.18 34.45 5.52
C ASN A 7 37.87 34.93 4.24
N PHE A 8 37.94 34.06 3.22
CA PHE A 8 37.94 34.51 1.83
C PHE A 8 37.11 33.55 0.96
N ALA A 9 35.97 34.05 0.51
CA ALA A 9 35.17 33.49 -0.56
C ALA A 9 35.40 34.32 -1.84
N ARG A 10 35.66 33.67 -2.98
CA ARG A 10 35.39 34.10 -4.37
C ARG A 10 35.85 32.98 -5.32
N HIS A 11 34.95 32.15 -5.83
CA HIS A 11 34.26 32.29 -7.13
C HIS A 11 35.19 32.36 -8.35
N THR A 12 35.32 31.26 -9.08
CA THR A 12 35.36 31.27 -10.55
C THR A 12 34.74 29.99 -11.11
N LEU A 13 33.64 30.18 -11.85
CA LEU A 13 32.91 29.18 -12.63
C LEU A 13 33.70 28.71 -13.87
N LEU A 14 33.30 27.53 -14.36
CA LEU A 14 33.27 27.05 -15.77
C LEU A 14 34.14 25.82 -16.05
N ALA A 15 33.51 24.64 -15.97
CA ALA A 15 33.41 23.69 -17.09
C ALA A 15 32.38 22.60 -16.76
N LEU A 16 31.18 22.70 -17.35
CA LEU A 16 30.33 21.54 -17.64
C LEU A 16 30.90 20.81 -18.87
N PRO A 17 30.78 19.49 -18.95
CA PRO A 17 29.62 18.90 -19.64
C PRO A 17 28.94 17.82 -18.79
N LEU A 18 27.63 17.94 -18.53
CA LEU A 18 26.57 17.28 -19.30
C LEU A 18 26.75 15.75 -19.40
N LEU A 19 26.30 15.03 -18.37
CA LEU A 19 25.62 13.76 -18.57
C LEU A 19 24.22 13.86 -17.96
N ILE A 20 23.26 13.83 -18.89
CA ILE A 20 21.81 13.83 -18.70
C ILE A 20 21.37 12.39 -18.40
N GLY A 21 20.39 12.26 -17.50
CA GLY A 21 19.60 11.05 -17.24
C GLY A 21 19.46 10.84 -15.73
N GLY A 22 18.48 11.43 -15.03
CA GLY A 22 17.05 11.17 -15.21
C GLY A 22 16.76 9.74 -14.72
N CYS A 23 16.32 9.51 -13.48
CA CYS A 23 15.07 9.99 -12.89
C CYS A 23 15.20 10.36 -11.40
N SER A 24 14.93 11.63 -11.08
CA SER A 24 14.35 12.01 -9.78
C SER A 24 12.90 11.53 -9.74
N ASN A 25 12.56 10.68 -8.76
CA ASN A 25 11.31 10.70 -7.98
C ASN A 25 11.19 9.41 -7.14
N THR A 26 12.08 9.18 -6.18
CA THR A 26 11.77 8.35 -5.02
C THR A 26 11.12 9.24 -3.96
N GLY A 27 9.88 9.66 -4.22
CA GLY A 27 9.07 10.36 -3.25
C GLY A 27 8.36 9.35 -2.36
N SER A 28 8.95 8.96 -1.24
CA SER A 28 8.19 8.37 -0.14
C SER A 28 7.52 9.51 0.61
N PHE A 29 6.22 9.72 0.42
CA PHE A 29 5.45 10.65 1.25
C PHE A 29 4.88 9.88 2.44
N TYR A 30 5.34 10.24 3.64
CA TYR A 30 4.76 9.84 4.91
C TYR A 30 3.81 10.94 5.35
N ILE A 31 2.53 10.62 5.50
CA ILE A 31 1.52 11.51 6.10
C ILE A 31 1.25 10.96 7.50
N GLU A 32 1.47 11.77 8.53
CA GLU A 32 1.18 11.42 9.92
C GLU A 32 -0.34 11.21 10.10
N PRO A 33 -0.79 10.16 10.82
CA PRO A 33 -2.21 9.93 11.01
C PRO A 33 -2.76 10.86 12.10
N LEU A 34 -3.85 11.55 11.78
CA LEU A 34 -4.65 12.31 12.74
C LEU A 34 -5.85 11.47 13.16
N THR A 35 -6.03 11.39 14.48
CA THR A 35 -7.23 11.03 15.26
C THR A 35 -7.58 9.55 15.50
N ASP A 36 -7.84 9.24 16.78
CA ASP A 36 -8.32 7.96 17.31
C ASP A 36 -9.67 7.54 16.71
N ALA A 37 -9.77 6.28 16.27
CA ALA A 37 -10.97 5.72 15.66
C ALA A 37 -12.00 5.28 16.72
N THR A 38 -13.23 5.78 16.58
CA THR A 38 -14.40 5.37 17.36
C THR A 38 -15.08 4.11 16.79
N ARG A 39 -15.74 3.37 17.68
CA ARG A 39 -16.40 2.06 17.52
C ARG A 39 -17.29 1.96 16.26
N VAL A 40 -16.95 1.06 15.32
CA VAL A 40 -17.78 0.70 14.15
C VAL A 40 -18.88 -0.27 14.60
N SER A 41 -20.14 -0.03 14.24
CA SER A 41 -21.24 -0.97 14.55
C SER A 41 -21.05 -2.28 13.77
N THR A 42 -20.85 -3.38 14.48
CA THR A 42 -20.85 -4.73 13.92
C THR A 42 -22.28 -5.24 13.79
N ASP A 43 -22.57 -6.01 12.73
CA ASP A 43 -23.85 -6.70 12.62
C ASP A 43 -23.90 -7.90 13.59
N SER A 44 -25.04 -8.59 13.66
CA SER A 44 -25.21 -9.75 14.57
C SER A 44 -24.27 -10.93 14.29
N PHE A 45 -23.50 -10.87 13.20
CA PHE A 45 -22.53 -11.89 12.81
C PHE A 45 -21.08 -11.41 12.95
N GLY A 46 -20.87 -10.24 13.56
CA GLY A 46 -19.53 -9.66 13.77
C GLY A 46 -18.92 -9.09 12.49
N CYS A 47 -19.73 -8.83 11.47
CA CYS A 47 -19.26 -8.25 10.22
C CYS A 47 -19.45 -6.73 10.17
N TYR A 48 -18.55 -6.02 9.50
CA TYR A 48 -18.66 -4.56 9.30
C TYR A 48 -18.14 -4.11 7.92
N TYR A 49 -18.84 -3.13 7.32
CA TYR A 49 -18.78 -2.87 5.86
C TYR A 49 -18.60 -1.41 5.44
N ASP A 50 -18.44 -0.49 6.38
CA ASP A 50 -18.22 0.93 6.11
C ASP A 50 -17.01 1.42 6.91
N LEU A 51 -15.87 0.82 6.60
CA LEU A 51 -14.61 1.11 7.25
C LEU A 51 -14.03 2.42 6.73
N GLU A 52 -13.52 3.26 7.64
CA GLU A 52 -12.94 4.55 7.29
C GLU A 52 -11.86 4.44 6.21
N ARG A 53 -11.69 5.51 5.43
CA ARG A 53 -10.87 5.54 4.20
C ARG A 53 -9.37 5.33 4.41
N ASP A 54 -8.89 5.11 5.63
CA ASP A 54 -7.46 4.94 5.95
C ASP A 54 -7.11 3.63 6.66
N CYS A 55 -8.07 2.71 6.71
CA CYS A 55 -7.98 1.49 7.50
C CYS A 55 -7.12 0.40 6.82
N LEU A 56 -7.22 0.27 5.49
CA LEU A 56 -6.34 -0.54 4.66
C LEU A 56 -5.35 0.38 3.94
N LYS A 57 -4.05 0.15 4.11
CA LYS A 57 -3.01 0.84 3.34
C LYS A 57 -2.37 -0.12 2.35
N GLU A 58 -1.94 0.41 1.21
CA GLU A 58 -1.41 -0.37 0.10
C GLU A 58 -0.09 0.21 -0.39
N LEU A 59 0.88 -0.67 -0.68
CA LEU A 59 2.15 -0.31 -1.28
C LEU A 59 2.44 -1.27 -2.43
N ALA A 60 2.54 -0.72 -3.65
CA ALA A 60 2.85 -1.49 -4.85
C ALA A 60 4.31 -1.24 -5.28
N VAL A 61 5.05 -2.32 -5.50
CA VAL A 61 6.45 -2.29 -5.93
C VAL A 61 6.62 -3.32 -7.06
N TRP A 62 7.23 -2.89 -8.15
CA TRP A 62 7.70 -3.83 -9.17
C TRP A 62 8.93 -4.56 -8.64
N SER A 63 9.04 -5.84 -8.97
CA SER A 63 10.31 -6.57 -8.85
C SER A 63 11.42 -5.86 -9.64
N GLU A 64 12.66 -6.39 -9.58
CA GLU A 64 13.83 -5.79 -10.22
C GLU A 64 13.55 -5.29 -11.65
N PRO A 65 14.25 -4.24 -12.12
CA PRO A 65 14.01 -3.68 -13.45
C PRO A 65 14.04 -4.75 -14.56
N GLY A 66 12.88 -5.05 -15.14
CA GLY A 66 12.70 -6.07 -16.18
C GLY A 66 11.90 -7.29 -15.73
N ASP A 67 11.86 -7.58 -14.43
CA ASP A 67 10.98 -8.58 -13.87
C ASP A 67 9.55 -8.05 -13.90
N ARG A 68 8.69 -8.79 -14.59
CA ARG A 68 7.29 -8.41 -14.83
C ARG A 68 6.38 -8.73 -13.66
N ALA A 69 6.93 -8.87 -12.45
CA ALA A 69 6.16 -9.17 -11.28
C ALA A 69 5.80 -7.89 -10.52
N LEU A 70 4.52 -7.74 -10.19
CA LEU A 70 4.06 -6.69 -9.29
C LEU A 70 3.79 -7.31 -7.92
N GLN A 71 4.43 -6.77 -6.90
CA GLN A 71 4.11 -7.07 -5.51
C GLN A 71 3.26 -5.92 -4.94
N VAL A 72 2.06 -6.25 -4.46
CA VAL A 72 1.19 -5.31 -3.75
C VAL A 72 1.09 -5.76 -2.30
N THR A 73 1.57 -4.94 -1.38
CA THR A 73 1.53 -5.18 0.06
C THR A 73 0.36 -4.43 0.69
N TYR A 74 -0.44 -5.12 1.48
CA TYR A 74 -1.61 -4.63 2.17
C TYR A 74 -1.33 -4.58 3.67
N PHE A 75 -1.67 -3.46 4.32
CA PHE A 75 -1.43 -3.22 5.75
C PHE A 75 -2.76 -2.93 6.44
N ASN A 76 -3.03 -3.65 7.53
CA ASN A 76 -4.24 -3.42 8.33
C ASN A 76 -3.93 -2.48 9.50
N HIS A 77 -4.44 -1.25 9.40
CA HIS A 77 -4.39 -0.24 10.47
C HIS A 77 -5.69 -0.18 11.29
N CYS A 78 -6.69 -0.98 10.95
CA CYS A 78 -7.92 -1.06 11.72
C CYS A 78 -7.69 -1.69 13.10
N PRO A 79 -8.52 -1.36 14.10
CA PRO A 79 -8.49 -2.04 15.40
C PRO A 79 -8.93 -3.51 15.33
N LEU A 80 -9.47 -3.94 14.19
CA LEU A 80 -10.08 -5.26 13.99
C LEU A 80 -9.49 -5.92 12.74
N ARG A 81 -9.74 -7.22 12.59
CA ARG A 81 -9.22 -8.04 11.49
C ARG A 81 -9.95 -7.73 10.18
N LEU A 82 -9.19 -7.64 9.09
CA LEU A 82 -9.69 -7.44 7.74
C LEU A 82 -9.59 -8.70 6.90
N VAL A 83 -10.54 -8.83 5.99
CA VAL A 83 -10.48 -9.80 4.89
C VAL A 83 -10.52 -9.01 3.59
N VAL A 84 -9.46 -9.14 2.79
CA VAL A 84 -9.20 -8.34 1.59
C VAL A 84 -9.23 -9.26 0.38
N LYS A 85 -10.06 -8.95 -0.62
CA LYS A 85 -9.90 -9.49 -1.97
C LYS A 85 -8.97 -8.57 -2.74
N ALA A 86 -7.74 -9.02 -2.92
CA ALA A 86 -6.73 -8.36 -3.71
C ALA A 86 -6.76 -8.92 -5.13
N CYS A 87 -6.73 -8.05 -6.14
CA CYS A 87 -6.72 -8.43 -7.54
C CYS A 87 -5.63 -7.65 -8.29
N VAL A 88 -4.86 -8.35 -9.14
CA VAL A 88 -3.87 -7.75 -10.04
C VAL A 88 -4.16 -8.19 -11.46
N SER A 89 -4.21 -7.24 -12.39
CA SER A 89 -4.41 -7.54 -13.81
C SER A 89 -3.09 -7.90 -14.49
N GLN A 90 -3.14 -8.93 -15.33
CA GLN A 90 -2.05 -9.40 -16.16
C GLN A 90 -2.10 -8.78 -17.56
N ARG A 91 -1.00 -8.87 -18.32
CA ARG A 91 -0.89 -8.25 -19.64
C ARG A 91 -1.68 -8.97 -20.73
N ASP A 92 -1.88 -10.26 -20.58
CA ASP A 92 -2.72 -11.10 -21.45
C ASP A 92 -4.22 -10.84 -21.28
N GLY A 93 -4.60 -9.97 -20.34
CA GLY A 93 -5.99 -9.67 -19.98
C GLY A 93 -6.52 -10.50 -18.81
N GLY A 94 -5.73 -11.44 -18.28
CA GLY A 94 -6.06 -12.19 -17.07
C GLY A 94 -6.14 -11.29 -15.84
N ILE A 95 -6.86 -11.77 -14.82
CA ILE A 95 -6.91 -11.14 -13.50
C ILE A 95 -6.62 -12.21 -12.46
N HIS A 96 -5.54 -12.02 -11.71
CA HIS A 96 -5.21 -12.86 -10.58
C HIS A 96 -5.75 -12.24 -9.30
N CYS A 97 -6.63 -12.94 -8.59
CA CYS A 97 -7.22 -12.47 -7.35
C CYS A 97 -6.99 -13.47 -6.21
N GLN A 98 -6.76 -12.96 -5.01
CA GLN A 98 -6.56 -13.75 -3.80
C GLN A 98 -7.28 -13.12 -2.60
N MET A 99 -7.81 -13.98 -1.72
CA MET A 99 -8.26 -13.54 -0.40
C MET A 99 -7.08 -13.49 0.57
N ILE A 100 -6.87 -12.32 1.17
CA ILE A 100 -5.83 -12.04 2.14
C ILE A 100 -6.51 -11.74 3.48
N LYS A 101 -6.06 -12.42 4.52
CA LYS A 101 -6.56 -12.25 5.89
C LYS A 101 -5.52 -11.44 6.65
N LEU A 102 -5.91 -10.29 7.18
CA LEU A 102 -5.03 -9.37 7.89
C LEU A 102 -5.52 -9.16 9.31
N ASP A 103 -4.82 -9.73 10.29
CA ASP A 103 -5.04 -9.37 11.69
C ASP A 103 -4.63 -7.91 11.95
N ARG A 104 -5.07 -7.35 13.08
CA ARG A 104 -4.76 -5.98 13.47
C ARG A 104 -3.24 -5.72 13.43
N GLY A 105 -2.82 -4.67 12.73
CA GLY A 105 -1.43 -4.24 12.67
C GLY A 105 -0.52 -5.12 11.81
N THR A 106 -1.07 -6.11 11.10
CA THR A 106 -0.31 -7.00 10.24
C THR A 106 -0.29 -6.51 8.79
N ARG A 107 0.58 -7.15 7.99
CA ARG A 107 0.70 -6.91 6.57
C ARG A 107 0.93 -8.21 5.81
N GLU A 108 0.41 -8.27 4.60
CA GLU A 108 0.59 -9.40 3.68
C GLU A 108 0.74 -8.89 2.25
N ALA A 109 1.37 -9.68 1.39
CA ALA A 109 1.63 -9.28 0.02
C ALA A 109 1.07 -10.27 -0.99
N LEU A 110 0.52 -9.74 -2.09
CA LEU A 110 0.19 -10.48 -3.29
C LEU A 110 1.23 -10.16 -4.37
N THR A 111 1.93 -11.18 -4.85
CA THR A 111 2.89 -11.05 -5.96
C THR A 111 2.36 -11.75 -7.19
N VAL A 112 2.24 -11.02 -8.30
CA VAL A 112 1.72 -11.55 -9.57
C VAL A 112 2.69 -11.27 -10.70
N SER A 113 3.11 -12.33 -11.38
CA SER A 113 3.96 -12.27 -12.57
C SER A 113 3.18 -11.85 -13.82
N ASP A 114 3.89 -11.23 -14.76
CA ASP A 114 3.35 -10.64 -15.99
C ASP A 114 2.21 -9.64 -15.75
N ALA A 115 2.30 -8.88 -14.66
CA ALA A 115 1.35 -7.85 -14.30
C ALA A 115 1.40 -6.67 -15.29
N ASN A 116 0.29 -5.94 -15.42
CA ASN A 116 0.20 -4.71 -16.23
C ASN A 116 0.21 -3.43 -15.39
N GLY A 117 0.39 -3.54 -14.08
CA GLY A 117 0.42 -2.41 -13.14
C GLY A 117 -0.94 -2.01 -12.57
N ARG A 118 -2.06 -2.56 -13.06
CA ARG A 118 -3.38 -2.33 -12.47
C ARG A 118 -3.65 -3.35 -11.37
N TYR A 119 -4.06 -2.84 -10.22
CA TYR A 119 -4.50 -3.63 -9.09
C TYR A 119 -5.71 -2.98 -8.43
N SER A 120 -6.47 -3.78 -7.70
CA SER A 120 -7.62 -3.32 -6.92
C SER A 120 -7.77 -4.16 -5.67
N ALA A 121 -8.38 -3.56 -4.65
CA ALA A 121 -8.77 -4.28 -3.46
C ALA A 121 -10.18 -3.90 -3.04
N LYS A 122 -10.87 -4.88 -2.48
CA LYS A 122 -12.11 -4.70 -1.73
C LYS A 122 -11.95 -5.44 -0.41
N PHE A 123 -12.56 -4.94 0.64
CA PHE A 123 -12.39 -5.53 1.96
C PHE A 123 -13.62 -5.39 2.83
N PHE A 124 -13.70 -6.25 3.83
CA PHE A 124 -14.62 -6.14 4.95
C PHE A 124 -13.90 -6.43 6.24
N GLY A 125 -14.59 -6.10 7.31
CA GLY A 125 -14.21 -6.41 8.65
C GLY A 125 -14.87 -7.65 9.22
N SER A 126 -14.11 -8.45 9.97
CA SER A 126 -14.60 -9.67 10.60
C SER A 126 -14.02 -9.82 12.00
N GLU A 127 -14.88 -9.79 13.02
CA GLU A 127 -14.49 -10.09 14.40
C GLU A 127 -14.24 -11.59 14.63
N ASP A 128 -14.88 -12.44 13.83
CA ASP A 128 -14.84 -13.89 13.98
C ASP A 128 -14.46 -14.58 12.65
N PRO A 129 -13.29 -15.24 12.56
CA PRO A 129 -12.88 -15.98 11.37
C PRO A 129 -13.89 -17.05 10.89
N GLU A 130 -14.73 -17.60 11.78
CA GLU A 130 -15.76 -18.57 11.40
C GLU A 130 -16.85 -17.95 10.53
N ASN A 131 -17.07 -16.63 10.65
CA ASN A 131 -18.08 -15.89 9.92
C ASN A 131 -17.57 -15.27 8.61
N ASP A 132 -16.30 -15.44 8.25
CA ASP A 132 -15.69 -14.84 7.05
C ASP A 132 -16.54 -15.05 5.78
N LYS A 133 -17.02 -16.27 5.55
CA LYS A 133 -17.83 -16.60 4.37
C LYS A 133 -19.19 -15.90 4.40
N LEU A 134 -19.81 -15.79 5.58
CA LEU A 134 -21.07 -15.06 5.72
C LEU A 134 -20.85 -13.57 5.45
N CYS A 135 -19.74 -13.04 5.93
CA CYS A 135 -19.42 -11.64 5.75
C CYS A 135 -19.08 -11.31 4.28
N GLU A 136 -18.35 -12.20 3.59
CA GLU A 136 -17.99 -12.05 2.18
C GLU A 136 -19.23 -11.90 1.28
N LEU A 137 -20.28 -12.68 1.53
CA LEU A 137 -21.53 -12.65 0.76
C LEU A 137 -22.27 -11.31 0.86
N ARG A 138 -21.95 -10.48 1.85
CA ARG A 138 -22.61 -9.19 2.08
C ARG A 138 -21.93 -8.03 1.35
N VAL A 139 -20.73 -8.21 0.81
CA VAL A 139 -20.05 -7.16 0.02
C VAL A 139 -20.13 -7.45 -1.48
N PRO A 140 -20.78 -6.57 -2.25
CA PRO A 140 -20.88 -6.74 -3.70
C PRO A 140 -19.53 -6.86 -4.41
N GLY A 141 -19.34 -7.98 -5.11
CA GLY A 141 -18.15 -8.27 -5.92
C GLY A 141 -16.95 -8.85 -5.16
N LEU A 142 -17.12 -9.29 -3.91
CA LEU A 142 -16.10 -10.06 -3.20
C LEU A 142 -16.09 -11.56 -3.55
N VAL A 143 -17.20 -12.14 -3.97
CA VAL A 143 -17.26 -13.55 -4.41
C VAL A 143 -16.48 -13.78 -5.72
N PHE A 144 -15.80 -14.92 -5.86
CA PHE A 144 -15.10 -15.34 -7.09
C PHE A 144 -16.03 -15.95 -8.13
#